data_AF-A0A850BF41-F1
#
_entry.id   AF-A0A850BF41-F1
#
_cell.length_a   1.000
_cell.length_b   1.000
_cell.length_c   1.000
_cell.angle_alpha   90.00
_cell.angle_beta   90.00
_cell.angle_gamma   90.00
#
_symmetry.space_group_name_H-M   'P 1'
#
loop_
_entity.id
_entity.type
_entity.pdbx_description
1 polymer ?
#
loop_
_entity_poly.entity_id
_entity_poly.type
_entity_poly.pdbx_seq_one_letter_code
_entity_poly.pdbx_strand_id
1 'polypeptide(L)'
;WLGAYALIFRRSAIEALGPMLREHGELLPLECPEAELWVYNPTRVIDALDEEASTIERFKSGRIMGIKRYVFKAHLIEGVDIFKLPNLRGHSTFVSHRFVDLWNESGLKGLEFTPVWSFPD
;
A
#
# COMPACT_ATOMS: atom_id res chain seq x y z
N TRP A 1 19.51 2.79 4.33
CA TRP A 1 18.50 3.81 4.65
C TRP A 1 17.13 3.22 4.27
N LEU A 2 16.21 3.05 5.23
CA LEU A 2 14.93 2.31 5.07
C LEU A 2 13.76 3.21 4.64
N GLY A 3 14.03 4.45 4.21
CA GLY A 3 13.01 5.46 3.91
C GLY A 3 12.27 5.31 2.57
N ALA A 4 12.68 4.39 1.69
CA ALA A 4 12.12 4.26 0.34
C ALA A 4 10.63 3.85 0.28
N TYR A 5 10.03 3.46 1.41
CA TYR A 5 8.68 2.90 1.48
C TYR A 5 7.72 3.69 2.37
N ALA A 6 8.19 4.78 2.98
CA ALA A 6 7.32 5.67 3.75
C ALA A 6 6.57 6.59 2.79
N LEU A 7 5.23 6.55 2.83
CA LEU A 7 4.40 7.46 2.06
C LEU A 7 4.31 8.78 2.83
N ILE A 8 4.81 9.86 2.23
CA ILE A 8 4.71 11.21 2.78
C ILE A 8 3.76 12.02 1.91
N PHE A 9 2.75 12.60 2.54
CA PHE A 9 1.69 13.34 1.89
C PHE A 9 1.70 14.80 2.29
N ARG A 10 1.40 15.66 1.30
CA ARG A 10 1.04 17.06 1.54
C ARG A 10 -0.43 17.17 1.91
N ARG A 11 -0.81 18.33 2.45
CA ARG A 11 -2.20 18.68 2.80
C ARG A 11 -3.22 18.31 1.72
N SER A 12 -2.95 18.58 0.45
CA SER A 12 -3.87 18.27 -0.66
C SER A 12 -4.26 16.78 -0.76
N ALA A 13 -3.31 15.88 -0.51
CA ALA A 13 -3.60 14.45 -0.48
C ALA A 13 -4.41 14.06 0.77
N ILE A 14 -4.22 14.76 1.89
CA ILE A 14 -5.01 14.56 3.11
C ILE A 14 -6.45 15.05 2.93
N GLU A 15 -6.64 16.18 2.23
CA GLU A 15 -7.96 16.71 1.93
C GLU A 15 -8.75 15.80 0.99
N ALA A 16 -8.07 15.22 -0.01
CA ALA A 16 -8.69 14.34 -0.99
C ALA A 16 -8.94 12.91 -0.48
N LEU A 17 -7.96 12.29 0.19
CA LEU A 17 -8.02 10.87 0.59
C LEU A 17 -8.12 10.66 2.11
N GLY A 18 -8.20 11.73 2.90
CA GLY A 18 -8.16 11.68 4.36
C GLY A 18 -9.06 10.64 5.01
N PRO A 19 -10.36 10.55 4.65
CA PRO A 19 -11.24 9.52 5.19
C PRO A 19 -10.73 8.10 4.94
N MET A 20 -10.37 7.77 3.69
CA MET A 20 -9.87 6.44 3.31
C MET A 20 -8.52 6.11 3.96
N LEU A 21 -7.61 7.09 4.05
CA LEU A 21 -6.33 6.93 4.73
C LEU A 21 -6.52 6.64 6.21
N ARG A 22 -7.43 7.35 6.90
CA ARG A 22 -7.71 7.13 8.33
C ARG A 22 -8.44 5.83 8.61
N GLU A 23 -9.24 5.34 7.66
CA GLU A 23 -9.91 4.04 7.77
C GLU A 23 -8.90 2.86 7.79
N HIS A 24 -7.75 3.01 7.13
CA HIS A 24 -6.80 1.92 6.93
C HIS A 24 -5.41 2.16 7.55
N GLY A 25 -5.24 3.26 8.27
CA GLY A 25 -3.96 3.62 8.86
C GLY A 25 -3.97 4.92 9.65
N GLU A 26 -2.76 5.39 9.95
CA GLU A 26 -2.51 6.58 10.74
C GLU A 26 -1.84 7.65 9.88
N LEU A 27 -2.30 8.89 10.04
CA LEU A 27 -1.66 10.07 9.46
C LEU A 27 -0.92 10.81 10.57
N LEU A 28 0.40 10.68 10.58
CA LEU A 28 1.25 11.27 11.60
C LEU A 28 1.87 12.56 11.05
N PRO A 29 1.60 13.74 11.65
CA PRO A 29 2.16 14.99 11.18
C PRO A 29 3.68 14.99 11.33
N LEU A 30 4.37 15.56 10.34
CA LEU A 30 5.82 15.76 10.36
C LEU A 30 6.11 17.23 10.60
N GLU A 31 7.10 17.51 11.44
CA GLU A 31 7.61 18.86 11.64
C GLU A 31 8.56 19.21 10.48
N CYS A 32 8.10 20.11 9.61
CA CYS A 32 8.87 20.62 8.48
C CYS A 32 8.55 22.12 8.32
N PRO A 33 9.55 23.01 8.49
CA PRO A 33 9.34 24.46 8.37
C PRO A 33 8.83 24.91 6.99
N GLU A 34 9.15 24.16 5.95
CA GLU A 34 8.88 24.52 4.56
C GLU A 34 7.54 23.98 4.02
N ALA A 35 6.94 22.98 4.68
CA ALA A 35 5.71 22.35 4.19
C ALA A 35 4.95 21.61 5.29
N GLU A 36 3.62 21.63 5.19
CA GLU A 36 2.77 20.73 5.98
C GLU A 36 2.79 19.32 5.38
N LEU A 37 3.35 18.39 6.14
CA LEU A 37 3.58 17.01 5.71
C LEU A 37 3.04 16.03 6.74
N TRP A 38 2.59 14.88 6.24
CA TRP A 38 2.19 13.74 7.06
C TRP A 38 2.88 12.50 6.53
N VAL A 39 3.46 11.71 7.43
CA VAL A 39 3.79 10.32 7.09
C VAL A 39 2.55 9.46 7.29
N TYR A 40 2.24 8.66 6.29
CA TYR A 40 1.16 7.69 6.36
C TYR A 40 1.69 6.33 6.77
N ASN A 41 1.11 5.78 7.83
CA ASN A 41 1.38 4.44 8.33
C ASN A 41 0.14 3.55 8.13
N PRO A 42 0.08 2.74 7.06
CA PRO A 42 -0.95 1.70 6.95
C PRO A 42 -0.85 0.73 8.12
N THR A 43 -1.92 0.58 8.89
CA THR A 43 -1.99 -0.33 10.06
C THR A 43 -2.61 -1.66 9.72
N ARG A 44 -3.35 -1.74 8.60
CA ARG A 44 -3.98 -2.98 8.15
C ARG A 44 -2.95 -3.92 7.51
N VAL A 45 -2.64 -5.01 8.21
CA VAL A 45 -1.78 -6.10 7.74
C VAL A 45 -2.65 -7.33 7.50
N ILE A 46 -2.67 -7.85 6.27
CA ILE A 46 -3.52 -8.98 5.87
C ILE A 46 -2.64 -10.05 5.23
N ASP A 47 -2.76 -11.28 5.71
CA ASP A 47 -2.11 -12.46 5.12
C ASP A 47 -2.85 -12.95 3.86
N ALA A 48 -2.91 -12.06 2.87
CA ALA A 48 -3.70 -12.24 1.67
C ALA A 48 -2.98 -12.97 0.54
N LEU A 49 -1.66 -13.18 0.63
CA LEU A 49 -0.90 -13.81 -0.44
C LEU A 49 -1.24 -15.30 -0.51
N ASP A 50 -1.63 -15.76 -1.69
CA ASP A 50 -1.68 -17.18 -2.01
C ASP A 50 -0.28 -17.61 -2.45
N GLU A 51 0.51 -18.16 -1.53
CA GLU A 51 1.90 -18.54 -1.80
C GLU A 51 2.02 -19.71 -2.79
N GLU A 52 0.99 -20.53 -2.95
CA GLU A 52 0.97 -21.66 -3.88
C GLU A 52 0.66 -21.21 -5.31
N ALA A 53 -0.27 -20.24 -5.46
CA ALA A 53 -0.65 -19.69 -6.75
C ALA A 53 0.25 -18.53 -7.23
N SER A 54 1.05 -17.94 -6.33
CA SER A 54 1.98 -16.84 -6.63
C SER A 54 3.34 -17.34 -7.12
N THR A 55 4.03 -16.51 -7.90
CA THR A 55 5.43 -16.77 -8.27
C THR A 55 6.35 -16.06 -7.29
N ILE A 56 6.90 -16.81 -6.34
CA ILE A 56 7.70 -16.28 -5.22
C ILE A 56 9.15 -16.73 -5.34
N GLU A 57 10.07 -15.78 -5.22
CA GLU A 57 11.49 -16.05 -5.01
C GLU A 57 11.81 -16.06 -3.53
N ARG A 58 12.57 -17.05 -3.06
CA ARG A 58 12.87 -17.23 -1.63
C ARG A 58 14.37 -17.27 -1.37
N PHE A 59 14.75 -16.82 -0.18
CA PHE A 59 16.06 -17.11 0.37
C PHE A 59 16.17 -18.59 0.77
N LYS A 60 17.40 -19.07 1.00
CA LYS A 60 17.63 -20.42 1.56
C LYS A 60 16.94 -20.66 2.90
N SER A 61 16.62 -19.60 3.65
CA SER A 61 15.86 -19.66 4.91
C SER A 61 14.35 -19.85 4.73
N GLY A 62 13.84 -19.86 3.50
CA GLY A 62 12.41 -19.94 3.19
C GLY A 62 11.67 -18.59 3.21
N ARG A 63 12.32 -17.53 3.72
CA ARG A 63 11.78 -16.17 3.68
C ARG A 63 11.58 -15.69 2.25
N ILE A 64 10.49 -14.96 2.00
CA ILE A 64 10.25 -14.30 0.72
C ILE A 64 11.36 -13.28 0.46
N MET A 65 12.00 -13.42 -0.70
CA MET A 65 12.97 -12.47 -1.25
C MET A 65 12.27 -11.48 -2.18
N GLY A 66 11.38 -11.97 -3.03
CA GLY A 66 10.60 -11.16 -3.97
C GLY A 66 9.40 -11.93 -4.49
N ILE A 67 8.41 -11.19 -5.01
CA ILE A 67 7.21 -11.77 -5.61
C ILE A 67 7.16 -11.28 -7.05
N LYS A 68 7.30 -12.20 -8.00
CA LYS A 68 7.28 -11.91 -9.45
C LYS A 68 5.86 -11.80 -9.98
N ARG A 69 4.94 -12.59 -9.42
CA ARG A 69 3.51 -12.56 -9.75
C ARG A 69 2.72 -12.74 -8.47
N TYR A 70 1.82 -11.81 -8.21
CA TYR A 70 0.93 -11.83 -7.06
C TYR A 70 -0.36 -12.60 -7.40
N VAL A 71 -0.78 -13.44 -6.48
CA VAL A 71 -2.15 -13.93 -6.39
C VAL A 71 -2.64 -13.68 -4.98
N PHE A 72 -3.76 -12.96 -4.85
CA PHE A 72 -4.38 -12.70 -3.56
C PHE A 72 -5.59 -13.59 -3.33
N LYS A 73 -5.78 -13.97 -2.07
CA LYS A 73 -6.99 -14.60 -1.55
C LYS A 73 -8.10 -13.55 -1.49
N ALA A 74 -8.89 -13.48 -2.56
CA ALA A 74 -9.92 -12.45 -2.79
C ALA A 74 -10.78 -12.12 -1.56
N HIS A 75 -11.33 -13.15 -0.91
CA HIS A 75 -12.22 -13.01 0.26
C HIS A 75 -11.58 -12.32 1.47
N LEU A 76 -10.25 -12.21 1.55
CA LEU A 76 -9.54 -11.53 2.65
C LEU A 76 -9.36 -10.02 2.41
N ILE A 77 -9.47 -9.57 1.15
CA ILE A 77 -9.21 -8.19 0.75
C ILE A 77 -10.41 -7.52 0.08
N GLU A 78 -11.54 -8.21 0.01
CA GLU A 78 -12.80 -7.63 -0.44
C GLU A 78 -13.19 -6.45 0.47
N GLY A 79 -13.50 -5.31 -0.16
CA GLY A 79 -13.81 -4.06 0.56
C GLY A 79 -12.62 -3.43 1.30
N VAL A 80 -11.38 -3.86 1.02
CA VAL A 80 -10.17 -3.27 1.62
C VAL A 80 -9.43 -2.42 0.61
N ASP A 81 -9.29 -1.12 0.89
CA ASP A 81 -8.64 -0.21 -0.04
C ASP A 81 -7.15 -0.03 0.17
N ILE A 82 -6.64 -0.29 1.38
CA ILE A 82 -5.21 -0.15 1.69
C ILE A 82 -4.79 -1.25 2.67
N PHE A 83 -3.73 -1.99 2.33
CA PHE A 83 -3.15 -2.99 3.23
C PHE A 83 -1.67 -3.25 2.97
N LYS A 84 -1.03 -3.98 3.90
CA LYS A 84 0.31 -4.56 3.75
C LYS A 84 0.26 -6.07 3.93
N LEU A 85 1.21 -6.78 3.31
CA LEU A 85 1.43 -8.20 3.56
C LEU A 85 2.30 -8.41 4.81
N PRO A 86 2.10 -9.50 5.57
CA PRO A 86 2.92 -9.82 6.75
C PRO A 86 4.35 -10.18 6.34
N ASN A 87 5.31 -9.98 7.25
CA ASN A 87 6.70 -10.43 7.13
C ASN A 87 7.51 -9.87 5.93
N LEU A 88 6.93 -8.94 5.18
CA LEU A 88 7.54 -8.24 4.05
C LEU A 88 8.00 -6.84 4.48
N ARG A 89 9.09 -6.77 5.27
CA ARG A 89 9.66 -5.50 5.72
C ARG A 89 10.19 -4.69 4.53
N GLY A 90 9.68 -3.46 4.37
CA GLY A 90 10.06 -2.58 3.27
C GLY A 90 9.47 -3.01 1.93
N HIS A 91 8.32 -3.67 1.90
CA HIS A 91 7.59 -3.89 0.66
C HIS A 91 6.47 -2.85 0.48
N SER A 92 5.96 -2.78 -0.75
CA SER A 92 4.93 -1.86 -1.20
C SER A 92 3.66 -1.92 -0.33
N THR A 93 3.03 -0.76 -0.19
CA THR A 93 1.63 -0.67 0.27
C THR A 93 0.74 -1.06 -0.90
N PHE A 94 -0.20 -1.96 -0.69
CA PHE A 94 -1.18 -2.35 -1.70
C PHE A 94 -2.40 -1.46 -1.56
N VAL A 95 -2.93 -1.03 -2.70
CA VAL A 95 -4.11 -0.16 -2.77
C VAL A 95 -5.13 -0.71 -3.77
N SER A 96 -6.41 -0.46 -3.53
CA SER A 96 -7.49 -0.81 -4.46
C SER A 96 -7.53 0.12 -5.68
N HIS A 97 -8.31 -0.27 -6.69
CA HIS A 97 -8.65 0.64 -7.80
C HIS A 97 -9.35 1.91 -7.31
N ARG A 98 -10.24 1.82 -6.30
CA ARG A 98 -10.93 2.99 -5.74
C ARG A 98 -9.97 4.04 -5.19
N PHE A 99 -8.86 3.62 -4.56
CA PHE A 99 -7.80 4.53 -4.13
C PHE A 99 -7.14 5.21 -5.34
N VAL A 100 -6.79 4.44 -6.38
CA VAL A 100 -6.10 4.94 -7.57
C VAL A 100 -6.97 5.92 -8.35
N ASP A 101 -8.27 5.61 -8.50
CA ASP A 101 -9.23 6.48 -9.17
C ASP A 101 -9.36 7.81 -8.42
N LEU A 102 -9.59 7.77 -7.11
CA LEU A 102 -9.68 8.97 -6.27
C LEU A 102 -8.39 9.80 -6.30
N TRP A 103 -7.22 9.17 -6.30
CA TRP A 103 -5.93 9.84 -6.43
C TRP A 103 -5.82 10.60 -7.76
N ASN A 104 -6.20 9.95 -8.86
CA ASN A 104 -6.13 10.53 -10.20
C ASN A 104 -7.16 11.64 -10.41
N GLU A 105 -8.40 11.43 -9.97
CA GLU A 105 -9.50 12.40 -10.05
C GLU A 105 -9.20 13.67 -9.25
N SER A 106 -8.47 13.53 -8.13
CA SER A 106 -8.02 14.65 -7.30
C SER A 106 -6.84 15.42 -7.91
N GLY A 107 -6.34 15.01 -9.08
CA GLY A 107 -5.21 15.65 -9.77
C GLY A 107 -3.86 15.45 -9.07
N LEU A 108 -3.76 14.56 -8.09
CA LEU A 108 -2.54 14.33 -7.32
C LEU A 108 -1.46 13.65 -8.17
N LYS A 109 -0.19 13.89 -7.81
CA LYS A 109 0.99 13.41 -8.53
C LYS A 109 2.05 12.92 -7.55
N GLY A 110 3.02 12.15 -8.04
CA GLY A 110 4.19 11.70 -7.27
C GLY A 110 4.12 10.26 -6.75
N LEU A 111 3.00 9.56 -6.96
CA LEU A 111 2.93 8.11 -6.81
C LEU A 111 2.92 7.44 -8.17
N GLU A 112 3.57 6.28 -8.24
CA GLU A 112 3.47 5.34 -9.34
C GLU A 112 2.67 4.13 -8.87
N PHE A 113 1.70 3.69 -9.69
CA PHE A 113 0.87 2.55 -9.39
C PHE A 113 1.17 1.42 -10.38
N THR A 114 1.64 0.29 -9.86
CA THR A 114 1.86 -0.93 -10.65
C THR A 114 0.68 -1.87 -10.44
N PRO A 115 -0.06 -2.24 -11.50
CA PRO A 115 -1.06 -3.30 -11.41
C PRO A 115 -0.36 -4.62 -11.06
N VAL A 116 -0.77 -5.25 -9.95
CA VAL A 116 -0.15 -6.50 -9.47
C VAL A 116 -1.11 -7.70 -9.54
N TRP A 117 -2.42 -7.47 -9.43
CA TRP A 117 -3.45 -8.50 -9.40
C TRP A 117 -4.85 -7.89 -9.57
N SER A 118 -5.79 -8.67 -10.11
CA SER A 118 -7.23 -8.33 -10.20
C SER A 118 -8.06 -9.50 -9.68
N PHE A 119 -9.27 -9.22 -9.19
CA PHE A 119 -10.21 -10.27 -8.79
C PHE A 119 -10.48 -11.21 -9.98
N PRO A 120 -10.56 -12.53 -9.73
CA PRO A 120 -11.03 -13.46 -10.75
C PRO A 120 -12.50 -13.16 -11.08
N ASP A 121 -12.85 -13.35 -12.35
CA ASP A 121 -14.23 -13.27 -12.85
C ASP A 121 -15.17 -14.31 -12.22
#